data_AF-A0A1I4YWI8-F1
#
_entry.id   AF-A0A1I4YWI8-F1
#
_cell.length_a   1.000
_cell.length_b   1.000
_cell.length_c   1.000
_cell.angle_alpha   90.00
_cell.angle_beta   90.00
_cell.angle_gamma   90.00
#
_symmetry.space_group_name_H-M   'P 1'
#
loop_
_entity.id
_entity.type
_entity.pdbx_description
1 polymer ?
#
loop_
_entity_poly.entity_id
_entity_poly.type
_entity_poly.pdbx_seq_one_letter_code
_entity_poly.pdbx_strand_id
1 'polypeptide(L)'
;MSAAGWALDVACRLVAIGVFVGAVEQWSVREQFQPGGVLFTPAHRMSRVRALVSGRHTLAVLVLAQLTTALVVLASGVETVLGWAALCVLTIAFVALRWFRRSGGDGAEQMASIVLISTVLVAPAFPGDARLALGVGFIAAQSVLAYSTSGIAKLVSPVWRDGTGLAGILSTIDHGTPALGQWLVRHPTLSKLASWGTIAFECAFVLVLVLPPPLAAGMLLAGLAFHAACAALMGLNSFLWAFPATYPCVWVAAGFVRGLASG
;
A
#
# COMPACT_ATOMS: atom_id res chain seq x y z
N MET A 1 21.69 -13.81 1.82
CA MET A 1 20.34 -13.25 2.12
C MET A 1 19.42 -14.39 2.54
N SER A 2 18.86 -14.32 3.74
CA SER A 2 17.88 -15.31 4.23
C SER A 2 16.53 -15.12 3.51
N ALA A 3 15.61 -16.08 3.60
CA ALA A 3 14.27 -15.94 3.01
C ALA A 3 13.53 -14.70 3.55
N ALA A 4 13.71 -14.39 4.83
CA ALA A 4 13.13 -13.20 5.45
C ALA A 4 13.79 -11.90 4.95
N GLY A 5 15.13 -11.89 4.82
CA GLY A 5 15.86 -10.76 4.23
C GLY A 5 15.43 -10.49 2.79
N TRP A 6 15.30 -11.54 1.97
CA TRP A 6 14.79 -11.45 0.61
C TRP A 6 13.38 -10.86 0.55
N ALA A 7 12.47 -11.35 1.39
CA ALA A 7 11.09 -10.88 1.39
C ALA A 7 10.98 -9.38 1.73
N LEU A 8 11.75 -8.91 2.71
CA LEU A 8 11.79 -7.50 3.09
C LEU A 8 12.44 -6.62 2.02
N ASP A 9 13.52 -7.09 1.40
CA ASP A 9 14.18 -6.36 0.32
C ASP A 9 13.26 -6.17 -0.89
N VAL A 10 12.60 -7.25 -1.34
CA VAL A 10 11.63 -7.18 -2.44
C VAL A 10 10.43 -6.30 -2.08
N ALA A 11 9.90 -6.44 -0.86
CA ALA A 11 8.79 -5.61 -0.39
C ALA A 11 9.13 -4.12 -0.43
N CYS A 12 10.30 -3.74 0.11
CA CYS A 12 10.75 -2.35 0.11
C CYS A 12 11.03 -1.81 -1.28
N ARG A 13 11.58 -2.62 -2.19
CA ARG A 13 11.78 -2.21 -3.59
C ARG A 13 10.44 -1.93 -4.28
N LEU A 14 9.44 -2.79 -4.10
CA LEU A 14 8.11 -2.56 -4.66
C LEU A 14 7.44 -1.30 -4.10
N VAL A 15 7.55 -1.06 -2.79
CA VAL A 15 7.08 0.21 -2.20
C VAL A 15 7.88 1.40 -2.73
N ALA A 16 9.21 1.28 -2.89
CA ALA A 16 10.04 2.35 -3.43
C ALA A 16 9.64 2.74 -4.86
N ILE A 17 9.23 1.78 -5.70
CA ILE A 17 8.63 2.08 -7.02
C ILE A 17 7.36 2.90 -6.84
N GLY A 18 6.44 2.47 -5.98
CA GLY A 18 5.20 3.19 -5.71
C GLY A 18 5.43 4.60 -5.16
N VAL A 19 6.40 4.78 -4.26
CA VAL A 19 6.78 6.09 -3.72
C VAL A 19 7.42 6.96 -4.80
N PHE A 20 8.26 6.39 -5.67
CA PHE A 20 8.84 7.12 -6.80
C PHE A 20 7.76 7.63 -7.77
N VAL A 21 6.84 6.74 -8.19
CA VAL A 21 5.72 7.11 -9.05
C VAL A 21 4.87 8.19 -8.39
N GLY A 22 4.50 8.01 -7.12
CA GLY A 22 3.72 8.97 -6.37
C GLY A 22 4.42 10.33 -6.21
N ALA A 23 5.76 10.35 -6.06
CA ALA A 23 6.53 11.58 -5.99
C ALA A 23 6.55 12.33 -7.34
N VAL A 24 6.61 11.62 -8.47
CA VAL A 24 6.46 12.21 -9.82
C VAL A 24 5.05 12.78 -10.00
N GLU A 25 4.01 12.02 -9.64
CA GLU A 25 2.62 12.48 -9.70
C GLU A 25 2.43 13.75 -8.85
N GLN A 26 2.90 13.76 -7.60
CA GLN A 26 2.84 14.92 -6.72
C GLN A 26 3.58 16.14 -7.27
N TRP A 27 4.72 15.93 -7.92
CA TRP A 27 5.45 17.00 -8.60
C TRP A 27 4.66 17.60 -9.76
N SER A 28 3.94 16.76 -10.51
CA SER A 28 3.10 17.20 -11.64
C SER A 28 1.94 18.10 -11.17
N VAL A 29 1.37 17.81 -9.99
CA VAL A 29 0.25 18.57 -9.40
C VAL A 29 0.70 19.54 -8.30
N ARG A 30 1.98 19.91 -8.26
CA ARG A 30 2.58 20.75 -7.19
C ARG A 30 1.89 22.09 -6.97
N GLU A 31 1.17 22.61 -7.96
CA GLU A 31 0.38 23.83 -7.84
C GLU A 31 -0.79 23.68 -6.85
N GLN A 32 -1.35 22.47 -6.71
CA GLN A 32 -2.42 22.15 -5.76
C GLN A 32 -1.98 22.24 -4.29
N PHE A 33 -0.67 22.31 -4.03
CA PHE A 33 -0.09 22.48 -2.70
C PHE A 33 0.16 23.96 -2.33
N GLN A 34 -0.13 24.91 -3.24
CA GLN A 34 0.01 26.34 -3.01
C GLN A 34 -1.27 26.94 -2.37
N PRO A 35 -1.20 28.14 -1.75
CA PRO A 35 -2.37 28.80 -1.19
C PRO A 35 -3.54 28.85 -2.19
N GLY A 36 -4.70 28.30 -1.81
CA GLY A 36 -5.89 28.18 -2.68
C GLY A 36 -6.06 26.81 -3.35
N GLY A 37 -5.03 25.97 -3.39
CA GLY A 37 -5.10 24.60 -3.90
C GLY A 37 -5.78 23.63 -2.92
N VAL A 38 -6.34 22.54 -3.43
CA VAL A 38 -7.13 21.58 -2.63
C VAL A 38 -6.27 20.83 -1.61
N LEU A 39 -4.98 20.65 -1.90
CA LEU A 39 -4.02 19.96 -1.03
C LEU A 39 -3.32 20.89 -0.03
N PHE A 40 -3.55 22.20 -0.12
CA PHE A 40 -2.95 23.20 0.75
C PHE A 40 -3.55 23.17 2.17
N THR A 41 -2.67 23.14 3.17
CA THR A 41 -3.04 23.27 4.57
C THR A 41 -2.89 24.74 5.00
N PRO A 42 -3.97 25.45 5.38
CA PRO A 42 -3.89 26.84 5.81
C PRO A 42 -3.15 27.00 7.15
N ALA A 43 -2.34 28.06 7.27
CA ALA A 43 -1.50 28.33 8.46
C ALA A 43 -2.27 28.33 9.80
N HIS A 44 -3.54 28.75 9.83
CA HIS A 44 -4.37 28.76 11.05
C HIS A 44 -4.77 27.36 11.54
N ARG A 45 -4.64 26.33 10.70
CA ARG A 45 -4.84 24.90 11.07
C ARG A 45 -3.52 24.17 11.30
N MET A 46 -2.39 24.87 11.23
CA MET A 46 -1.07 24.28 11.35
C MET A 46 -0.50 24.56 12.74
N SER A 47 0.12 23.55 13.36
CA SER A 47 0.98 23.81 14.51
C SER A 47 2.13 24.73 14.08
N ARG A 48 2.71 25.49 15.02
CA ARG A 48 3.86 26.38 14.74
C ARG A 48 5.02 25.66 14.04
N VAL A 49 5.23 24.38 14.37
CA VAL A 49 6.21 23.50 13.72
C VAL A 49 5.85 23.22 12.27
N ARG A 50 4.58 22.92 11.96
CA ARG A 50 4.11 22.72 10.59
C ARG A 50 4.27 23.99 9.75
N ALA A 51 3.94 25.15 10.32
CA ALA A 51 4.02 26.44 9.63
C ALA A 51 5.46 26.84 9.27
N LEU A 52 6.44 26.53 10.14
CA LEU A 52 7.86 26.84 9.91
C LEU A 52 8.45 26.07 8.71
N VAL A 53 7.88 24.90 8.41
CA VAL A 53 8.37 23.98 7.38
C VAL A 53 7.39 23.87 6.21
N SER A 54 6.30 24.63 6.18
CA SER A 54 5.34 24.58 5.08
C SER A 54 5.66 25.63 4.02
N GLY A 55 6.26 25.18 2.92
CA GLY A 55 6.52 26.02 1.76
C GLY A 55 6.86 25.20 0.53
N ARG A 56 6.86 25.86 -0.63
CA ARG A 56 7.23 25.25 -1.93
C ARG A 56 8.59 24.55 -1.89
N HIS A 57 9.52 25.09 -1.11
CA HIS A 57 10.87 24.56 -0.96
C HIS A 57 10.85 23.23 -0.21
N THR A 58 10.05 23.10 0.84
CA THR A 58 9.90 21.83 1.59
C THR A 58 9.27 20.75 0.72
N LEU A 59 8.21 21.07 -0.04
CA LEU A 59 7.62 20.12 -0.96
C LEU A 59 8.67 19.61 -1.96
N ALA A 60 9.42 20.53 -2.59
CA ALA A 60 10.48 20.16 -3.53
C ALA A 60 11.57 19.30 -2.87
N VAL A 61 12.02 19.65 -1.66
CA VAL A 61 13.02 18.87 -0.92
C VAL A 61 12.50 17.47 -0.61
N LEU A 62 11.27 17.32 -0.13
CA LEU A 62 10.69 16.02 0.21
C LEU A 62 10.47 15.14 -1.03
N VAL A 63 10.00 15.74 -2.13
CA VAL A 63 9.82 15.03 -3.41
C VAL A 63 11.17 14.59 -3.97
N LEU A 64 12.17 15.48 -4.02
CA LEU A 64 13.52 15.14 -4.50
C LEU A 64 14.18 14.09 -3.62
N ALA A 65 14.01 14.17 -2.29
CA ALA A 65 14.47 13.15 -1.37
C ALA A 65 13.82 11.80 -1.68
N GLN A 66 12.50 11.75 -1.90
CA GLN A 66 11.80 10.51 -2.27
C GLN A 66 12.30 9.94 -3.60
N LEU A 67 12.40 10.77 -4.65
CA LEU A 67 12.89 10.33 -5.97
C LEU A 67 14.30 9.74 -5.90
N THR A 68 15.23 10.47 -5.28
CA THR A 68 16.64 10.05 -5.21
C THR A 68 16.84 8.82 -4.33
N THR A 69 16.24 8.80 -3.13
CA THR A 69 16.43 7.69 -2.20
C THR A 69 15.67 6.44 -2.63
N ALA A 70 14.52 6.56 -3.30
CA ALA A 70 13.86 5.42 -3.92
C ALA A 70 14.77 4.74 -4.96
N LEU A 71 15.42 5.52 -5.83
CA LEU A 71 16.39 4.97 -6.80
C LEU A 71 17.58 4.28 -6.10
N VAL A 72 18.10 4.84 -5.00
CA VAL A 72 19.18 4.22 -4.24
C VAL A 72 18.74 2.90 -3.60
N VAL A 73 17.53 2.83 -3.04
CA VAL A 73 16.95 1.58 -2.51
C VAL A 73 16.79 0.55 -3.64
N LEU A 74 16.31 0.97 -4.81
CA LEU A 74 16.17 0.12 -6.00
C LEU A 74 17.50 -0.35 -6.58
N ALA A 75 18.59 0.40 -6.43
CA ALA A 75 19.90 -0.03 -6.88
C ALA A 75 20.60 -0.93 -5.85
N SER A 76 20.56 -0.53 -4.57
CA SER A 76 21.45 -1.06 -3.52
C SER A 76 20.82 -2.11 -2.63
N GLY A 77 19.48 -2.15 -2.55
CA GLY A 77 18.75 -3.02 -1.62
C GLY A 77 18.93 -2.63 -0.16
N VAL A 78 18.06 -3.16 0.70
CA VAL A 78 17.96 -2.75 2.10
C VAL A 78 19.00 -3.37 3.02
N GLU A 79 19.73 -4.40 2.56
CA GLU A 79 20.79 -5.06 3.35
C GLU A 79 22.12 -4.28 3.35
N THR A 80 22.31 -3.35 2.40
CA THR A 80 23.52 -2.51 2.36
C THR A 80 23.38 -1.29 3.28
N VAL A 81 24.49 -0.80 3.84
CA VAL A 81 24.49 0.43 4.66
C VAL A 81 23.93 1.62 3.87
N LEU A 82 24.31 1.74 2.59
CA LEU A 82 23.83 2.79 1.70
C LEU A 82 22.32 2.68 1.46
N GLY A 83 21.84 1.50 1.09
CA GLY A 83 20.42 1.30 0.81
C GLY A 83 19.54 1.40 2.04
N TRP A 84 20.01 0.98 3.22
CA TRP A 84 19.30 1.25 4.47
C TRP A 84 19.28 2.73 4.85
N ALA A 85 20.41 3.45 4.73
CA ALA A 85 20.43 4.88 4.98
C ALA A 85 19.47 5.62 4.04
N ALA A 86 19.43 5.23 2.76
CA ALA A 86 18.45 5.72 1.80
C ALA A 86 17.01 5.36 2.21
N LEU A 87 16.75 4.14 2.67
CA LEU A 87 15.44 3.71 3.16
C LEU A 87 14.97 4.56 4.35
N CYS A 88 15.86 4.89 5.30
CA CYS A 88 15.55 5.78 6.41
C CYS A 88 15.11 7.16 5.91
N VAL A 89 15.87 7.76 5.00
CA VAL A 89 15.53 9.07 4.42
C VAL A 89 14.24 9.01 3.61
N LEU A 90 14.05 7.95 2.81
CA LEU A 90 12.82 7.70 2.05
C LEU A 90 11.61 7.65 2.97
N THR A 91 11.70 6.89 4.08
CA THR A 91 10.64 6.72 5.07
C THR A 91 10.29 8.05 5.73
N ILE A 92 11.31 8.80 6.17
CA ILE A 92 11.11 10.13 6.78
C ILE A 92 10.44 11.07 5.78
N ALA A 93 10.93 11.13 4.53
CA ALA A 93 10.39 12.03 3.52
C ALA A 93 8.93 11.67 3.16
N PHE A 94 8.62 10.37 3.04
CA PHE A 94 7.28 9.86 2.76
C PHE A 94 6.29 10.22 3.89
N VAL A 95 6.64 9.95 5.14
CA VAL A 95 5.79 10.25 6.31
C VAL A 95 5.65 11.76 6.52
N ALA A 96 6.74 12.53 6.35
CA ALA A 96 6.71 13.98 6.46
C ALA A 96 5.76 14.59 5.41
N LEU A 97 5.80 14.10 4.17
CA LEU A 97 4.91 14.62 3.13
C LEU A 97 3.44 14.30 3.41
N ARG A 98 3.13 13.10 3.89
CA ARG A 98 1.79 12.76 4.39
C ARG A 98 1.36 13.72 5.50
N TRP A 99 2.26 14.07 6.41
CA TRP A 99 1.98 15.03 7.47
C TRP A 99 1.74 16.46 6.96
N PHE A 100 2.18 16.85 5.77
CA PHE A 100 1.94 18.20 5.25
C PHE A 100 0.66 18.34 4.42
N ARG A 101 0.14 17.24 3.87
CA ARG A 101 -1.08 17.25 3.06
C ARG A 101 -2.33 17.39 3.92
N ARG A 102 -3.31 18.15 3.41
CA ARG A 102 -4.62 18.32 4.06
C ARG A 102 -5.54 17.13 3.87
N SER A 103 -5.36 16.38 2.78
CA SER A 103 -6.10 15.15 2.51
C SER A 103 -5.68 14.05 3.49
N GLY A 104 -6.65 13.29 3.98
CA GLY A 104 -6.37 12.07 4.74
C GLY A 104 -5.63 11.05 3.87
N GLY A 105 -4.76 10.25 4.48
CA GLY A 105 -4.10 9.15 3.77
C GLY A 105 -5.04 7.95 3.59
N ASP A 106 -4.93 7.28 2.46
CA ASP A 106 -5.70 6.08 2.16
C ASP A 106 -5.07 4.80 2.75
N GLY A 107 -5.67 3.63 2.46
CA GLY A 107 -5.15 2.35 2.91
C GLY A 107 -3.80 1.97 2.28
N ALA A 108 -3.51 2.41 1.05
CA ALA A 108 -2.24 2.13 0.39
C ALA A 108 -1.09 2.93 1.02
N GLU A 109 -1.31 4.21 1.34
CA GLU A 109 -0.34 5.02 2.10
C GLU A 109 -0.05 4.41 3.47
N GLN A 110 -1.08 3.91 4.15
CA GLN A 110 -0.91 3.21 5.44
C GLN A 110 -0.09 1.93 5.28
N MET A 111 -0.40 1.09 4.29
CA MET A 111 0.34 -0.15 4.03
C MET A 111 1.80 0.12 3.61
N ALA A 112 2.04 1.10 2.74
CA ALA A 112 3.39 1.54 2.38
C ALA A 112 4.18 2.02 3.62
N SER A 113 3.53 2.81 4.50
CA SER A 113 4.16 3.25 5.77
C SER A 113 4.54 2.06 6.64
N ILE A 114 3.65 1.07 6.76
CA ILE A 114 3.89 -0.16 7.52
C ILE A 114 5.12 -0.88 6.99
N VAL A 115 5.20 -1.12 5.67
CA VAL A 115 6.34 -1.81 5.05
C VAL A 115 7.64 -1.04 5.29
N LEU A 116 7.67 0.25 4.99
CA LEU A 116 8.87 1.08 5.13
C LEU A 116 9.37 1.14 6.58
N ILE A 117 8.49 1.47 7.52
CA ILE A 117 8.84 1.61 8.94
C ILE A 117 9.28 0.26 9.51
N SER A 118 8.57 -0.82 9.21
CA SER A 118 8.91 -2.15 9.70
C SER A 118 10.31 -2.56 9.23
N THR A 119 10.61 -2.38 7.94
CA THR A 119 11.92 -2.73 7.38
C THR A 119 13.04 -1.87 7.94
N VAL A 120 12.83 -0.56 8.13
CA VAL A 120 13.82 0.33 8.78
C VAL A 120 14.21 -0.19 10.16
N LEU A 121 13.24 -0.64 10.95
CA LEU A 121 13.46 -1.14 12.31
C LEU A 121 14.19 -2.49 12.33
N VAL A 122 13.97 -3.35 11.32
CA VAL A 122 14.51 -4.72 11.31
C VAL A 122 15.70 -4.95 10.38
N ALA A 123 16.08 -4.05 9.46
CA ALA A 123 17.14 -4.36 8.49
C ALA A 123 18.57 -4.36 9.10
N PRO A 124 19.11 -3.32 9.77
CA PRO A 124 20.52 -3.34 10.20
C PRO A 124 20.80 -3.02 11.67
N ALA A 125 19.81 -2.61 12.48
CA ALA A 125 20.09 -2.28 13.88
C ALA A 125 20.63 -3.45 14.75
N PHE A 126 20.35 -4.72 14.43
CA PHE A 126 20.70 -5.91 15.24
C PHE A 126 20.78 -7.22 14.41
N PRO A 127 21.96 -7.78 14.06
CA PRO A 127 22.03 -9.03 13.29
C PRO A 127 21.21 -10.16 13.94
N GLY A 128 20.42 -10.90 13.14
CA GLY A 128 19.64 -12.06 13.61
C GLY A 128 18.41 -12.41 12.78
N ASP A 129 18.29 -13.68 12.38
CA ASP A 129 17.19 -14.18 11.54
C ASP A 129 15.81 -14.06 12.21
N ALA A 130 15.76 -14.16 13.55
CA ALA A 130 14.52 -14.02 14.32
C ALA A 130 13.89 -12.63 14.16
N ARG A 131 14.70 -11.56 14.11
CA ARG A 131 14.22 -10.19 13.95
C ARG A 131 13.63 -9.96 12.56
N LEU A 132 14.29 -10.47 11.52
CA LEU A 132 13.78 -10.40 10.15
C LEU A 132 12.47 -11.19 10.03
N ALA A 133 12.40 -12.37 10.65
CA ALA A 133 11.17 -13.17 10.71
C ALA A 133 10.02 -12.42 11.41
N LEU A 134 10.28 -11.68 12.48
CA LEU A 134 9.28 -10.83 13.14
C LEU A 134 8.78 -9.71 12.21
N GLY A 135 9.68 -9.02 11.50
CA GLY A 135 9.29 -7.99 10.53
C GLY A 135 8.44 -8.55 9.38
N VAL A 136 8.84 -9.70 8.83
CA VAL A 136 8.08 -10.43 7.80
C VAL A 136 6.71 -10.85 8.31
N GLY A 137 6.65 -11.47 9.50
CA GLY A 137 5.41 -11.91 10.13
C GLY A 137 4.47 -10.75 10.42
N PHE A 138 5.00 -9.61 10.88
CA PHE A 138 4.23 -8.40 11.11
C PHE A 138 3.62 -7.85 9.81
N ILE A 139 4.41 -7.68 8.75
CA ILE A 139 3.91 -7.19 7.45
C ILE A 139 2.86 -8.16 6.88
N ALA A 140 3.10 -9.47 6.96
CA ALA A 140 2.13 -10.49 6.53
C ALA A 140 0.82 -10.39 7.30
N ALA A 141 0.88 -10.24 8.64
CA ALA A 141 -0.29 -10.07 9.49
C ALA A 141 -1.05 -8.78 9.16
N GLN A 142 -0.36 -7.66 8.90
CA GLN A 142 -1.00 -6.41 8.48
C GLN A 142 -1.72 -6.55 7.13
N SER A 143 -1.12 -7.28 6.17
CA SER A 143 -1.75 -7.57 4.88
C SER A 143 -3.04 -8.38 5.07
N VAL A 144 -2.96 -9.49 5.82
CA VAL A 144 -4.13 -10.34 6.12
C VAL A 144 -5.21 -9.57 6.88
N LEU A 145 -4.84 -8.76 7.86
CA LEU A 145 -5.77 -7.93 8.61
C LEU A 145 -6.46 -6.90 7.71
N ALA A 146 -5.71 -6.25 6.82
CA ALA A 146 -6.26 -5.26 5.90
C ALA A 146 -7.30 -5.87 4.94
N TYR A 147 -6.99 -7.02 4.31
CA TYR A 147 -7.97 -7.72 3.49
C TYR A 147 -9.19 -8.19 4.30
N SER A 148 -8.97 -8.84 5.44
CA SER A 148 -10.06 -9.41 6.24
C SER A 148 -11.00 -8.32 6.76
N THR A 149 -10.47 -7.22 7.28
CA THR A 149 -11.28 -6.10 7.78
C THR A 149 -12.02 -5.39 6.64
N SER A 150 -11.38 -5.20 5.50
CA SER A 150 -12.01 -4.66 4.28
C SER A 150 -13.17 -5.56 3.81
N GLY A 151 -12.95 -6.87 3.73
CA GLY A 151 -13.95 -7.85 3.33
C GLY A 151 -15.13 -7.92 4.30
N ILE A 152 -14.87 -7.97 5.61
CA ILE A 152 -15.90 -8.00 6.64
C ILE A 152 -16.72 -6.70 6.61
N ALA A 153 -16.07 -5.53 6.46
CA ALA A 153 -16.76 -4.25 6.34
C ALA A 153 -17.72 -4.22 5.14
N LYS A 154 -17.33 -4.82 4.01
CA LYS A 154 -18.20 -4.98 2.84
C LYS A 154 -19.30 -6.02 3.07
N LEU A 155 -18.99 -7.11 3.76
CA LEU A 155 -19.96 -8.16 4.09
C LEU A 155 -21.12 -7.61 4.94
N VAL A 156 -20.82 -6.78 5.95
CA VAL A 156 -21.86 -6.21 6.82
C VAL A 156 -22.64 -5.07 6.14
N SER A 157 -22.05 -4.41 5.14
CA SER A 157 -22.66 -3.28 4.43
C SER A 157 -23.79 -3.72 3.48
N PRO A 158 -25.04 -3.24 3.67
CA PRO A 158 -26.15 -3.55 2.76
C PRO A 158 -25.86 -3.16 1.31
N VAL A 159 -25.22 -2.00 1.11
CA VAL A 159 -24.87 -1.42 -0.21
C VAL A 159 -23.86 -2.29 -0.97
N TRP A 160 -22.98 -3.01 -0.27
CA TRP A 160 -22.09 -3.98 -0.91
C TRP A 160 -22.80 -5.31 -1.20
N ARG A 161 -23.69 -5.76 -0.31
CA ARG A 161 -24.44 -7.01 -0.48
C ARG A 161 -25.48 -6.96 -1.59
N ASP A 162 -26.10 -5.80 -1.82
CA ASP A 162 -27.06 -5.59 -2.91
C ASP A 162 -26.37 -5.33 -4.27
N GLY A 163 -25.05 -5.10 -4.28
CA GLY A 163 -24.23 -4.89 -5.48
C GLY A 163 -24.14 -3.44 -5.94
N THR A 164 -24.74 -2.48 -5.23
CA THR A 164 -24.72 -1.06 -5.61
C THR A 164 -23.41 -0.35 -5.23
N GLY A 165 -22.66 -0.88 -4.25
CA GLY A 165 -21.43 -0.27 -3.76
C GLY A 165 -20.31 -0.18 -4.80
N LEU A 166 -20.06 -1.28 -5.53
CA LEU A 166 -19.03 -1.30 -6.58
C LEU A 166 -19.39 -0.36 -7.73
N ALA A 167 -20.63 -0.42 -8.21
CA ALA A 167 -21.13 0.49 -9.23
C ALA A 167 -21.06 1.95 -8.78
N GLY A 168 -21.40 2.23 -7.52
CA GLY A 168 -21.32 3.55 -6.91
C GLY A 168 -19.91 4.12 -6.92
N ILE A 169 -18.91 3.34 -6.47
CA ILE A 169 -17.52 3.77 -6.47
C ILE A 169 -17.02 4.04 -7.89
N LEU A 170 -17.29 3.13 -8.83
CA LEU A 170 -16.89 3.28 -10.23
C LEU A 170 -17.61 4.44 -10.93
N SER A 171 -18.74 4.91 -10.39
CA SER A 171 -19.47 6.07 -10.90
C SER A 171 -18.95 7.41 -10.35
N THR A 172 -18.01 7.39 -9.39
CA THR A 172 -17.40 8.62 -8.85
C THR A 172 -16.41 9.23 -9.84
N ILE A 173 -16.31 10.56 -9.81
CA ILE A 173 -15.38 11.32 -10.65
C ILE A 173 -13.93 11.15 -10.15
N ASP A 174 -13.76 11.04 -8.83
CA ASP A 174 -12.43 11.02 -8.21
C ASP A 174 -11.74 9.65 -8.30
N HIS A 175 -12.48 8.54 -8.34
CA HIS A 175 -11.92 7.18 -8.21
C HIS A 175 -12.62 6.14 -9.10
N GLY A 176 -13.13 6.53 -10.28
CA GLY A 176 -13.95 5.64 -11.09
C GLY A 176 -13.79 5.83 -12.60
N THR A 177 -14.31 4.83 -13.33
CA THR A 177 -14.56 4.91 -14.77
C THR A 177 -16.07 5.07 -14.94
N PRO A 178 -16.62 6.31 -15.05
CA PRO A 178 -18.07 6.54 -14.94
C PRO A 178 -18.90 5.74 -15.95
N ALA A 179 -18.34 5.50 -17.14
CA ALA A 179 -18.97 4.65 -18.15
C ALA A 179 -19.16 3.20 -17.66
N LEU A 180 -18.16 2.62 -16.98
CA LEU A 180 -18.24 1.29 -16.38
C LEU A 180 -19.20 1.27 -15.18
N GLY A 181 -19.16 2.32 -14.34
CA GLY A 181 -20.12 2.49 -13.25
C GLY A 181 -21.57 2.47 -13.76
N GLN A 182 -21.89 3.30 -14.75
CA GLN A 182 -23.20 3.32 -15.39
C GLN A 182 -23.57 2.00 -16.06
N TRP A 183 -22.60 1.31 -16.67
CA TRP A 183 -22.82 -0.02 -17.25
C TRP A 183 -23.21 -1.04 -16.17
N LEU A 184 -22.52 -1.06 -15.02
CA LEU A 184 -22.87 -1.93 -13.89
C LEU A 184 -24.24 -1.60 -13.30
N VAL A 185 -24.63 -0.31 -13.25
CA VAL A 185 -26.00 0.08 -12.85
C VAL A 185 -27.05 -0.52 -13.78
N ARG A 186 -26.76 -0.61 -15.10
CA ARG A 186 -27.66 -1.24 -16.08
C ARG A 186 -27.63 -2.78 -16.03
N HIS A 187 -26.61 -3.37 -15.41
CA HIS A 187 -26.42 -4.83 -15.29
C HIS A 187 -26.30 -5.27 -13.82
N PRO A 188 -27.38 -5.16 -13.02
CA PRO A 188 -27.35 -5.33 -11.57
C PRO A 188 -26.89 -6.73 -11.12
N THR A 189 -27.21 -7.79 -11.88
CA THR A 189 -26.72 -9.14 -11.58
C THR A 189 -25.19 -9.23 -11.68
N LEU A 190 -24.58 -8.61 -12.69
CA LEU A 190 -23.13 -8.59 -12.84
C LEU A 190 -22.47 -7.74 -11.76
N SER A 191 -23.06 -6.59 -11.42
CA SER A 191 -22.58 -5.75 -10.31
C SER A 191 -22.61 -6.51 -8.99
N LYS A 192 -23.70 -7.23 -8.70
CA LYS A 192 -23.84 -8.05 -7.51
C LYS A 192 -22.83 -9.19 -7.47
N LEU A 193 -22.63 -9.91 -8.58
CA LEU A 193 -21.62 -10.98 -8.66
C LEU A 193 -20.21 -10.43 -8.41
N ALA A 194 -19.86 -9.30 -9.01
CA ALA A 194 -18.57 -8.66 -8.80
C ALA A 194 -18.38 -8.21 -7.34
N SER A 195 -19.39 -7.58 -6.72
CA SER A 195 -19.35 -7.19 -5.31
C SER A 195 -19.17 -8.39 -4.38
N TRP A 196 -19.94 -9.47 -4.58
CA TRP A 196 -19.79 -10.69 -3.78
C TRP A 196 -18.46 -11.41 -4.03
N GLY A 197 -17.92 -11.36 -5.25
CA GLY A 197 -16.58 -11.84 -5.56
C GLY A 197 -15.49 -11.11 -4.76
N THR A 198 -15.57 -9.78 -4.68
CA THR A 198 -14.67 -8.97 -3.84
C THR A 198 -14.81 -9.33 -2.36
N ILE A 199 -16.05 -9.40 -1.84
CA ILE A 199 -16.30 -9.78 -0.43
C ILE A 199 -15.69 -11.14 -0.12
N ALA A 200 -15.99 -12.15 -0.94
CA ALA A 200 -15.52 -13.51 -0.74
C ALA A 200 -13.99 -13.60 -0.77
N PHE A 201 -13.36 -12.97 -1.77
CA PHE A 201 -11.91 -12.94 -1.88
C PHE A 201 -11.24 -12.28 -0.67
N GLU A 202 -11.67 -11.09 -0.28
CA GLU A 202 -11.08 -10.34 0.82
C GLU A 202 -11.27 -11.04 2.17
N CYS A 203 -12.47 -11.58 2.45
CA CYS A 203 -12.73 -12.37 3.64
C CYS A 203 -11.92 -13.68 3.68
N ALA A 204 -11.77 -14.33 2.53
CA ALA A 204 -11.00 -15.56 2.42
C ALA A 204 -9.49 -15.30 2.50
N PHE A 205 -9.01 -14.04 2.43
CA PHE A 205 -7.58 -13.74 2.29
C PHE A 205 -6.70 -14.38 3.38
N VAL A 206 -7.23 -14.51 4.60
CA VAL A 206 -6.55 -15.18 5.73
C VAL A 206 -6.11 -16.62 5.42
N LEU A 207 -6.84 -17.32 4.54
CA LEU A 207 -6.54 -18.71 4.17
C LEU A 207 -5.20 -18.85 3.45
N VAL A 208 -4.64 -17.76 2.88
CA VAL A 208 -3.34 -17.78 2.20
C VAL A 208 -2.21 -18.33 3.09
N LEU A 209 -2.34 -18.17 4.41
CA LEU A 209 -1.35 -18.62 5.39
C LEU A 209 -1.32 -20.14 5.57
N VAL A 210 -2.43 -20.83 5.30
CA VAL A 210 -2.59 -22.27 5.56
C VAL A 210 -2.77 -23.09 4.29
N LEU A 211 -3.22 -22.48 3.20
CA LEU A 211 -3.41 -23.14 1.91
C LEU A 211 -2.09 -23.75 1.38
N PRO A 212 -2.15 -24.89 0.66
CA PRO A 212 -0.96 -25.46 0.01
C PRO A 212 -0.35 -24.46 -0.99
N PRO A 213 0.96 -24.54 -1.27
CA PRO A 213 1.68 -23.52 -2.03
C PRO A 213 1.05 -23.12 -3.38
N PRO A 214 0.51 -24.04 -4.22
CA PRO A 214 -0.13 -23.65 -5.47
C PRO A 214 -1.39 -22.78 -5.26
N LEU A 215 -2.20 -23.09 -4.25
CA LEU A 215 -3.41 -22.34 -3.93
C LEU A 215 -3.08 -20.99 -3.28
N ALA A 216 -2.09 -20.96 -2.38
CA ALA A 216 -1.59 -19.69 -1.81
C ALA A 216 -1.04 -18.76 -2.90
N ALA A 217 -0.27 -19.30 -3.86
CA ALA A 217 0.23 -18.53 -4.99
C ALA A 217 -0.90 -17.98 -5.87
N GLY A 218 -1.90 -18.82 -6.22
CA GLY A 218 -3.07 -18.40 -6.98
C GLY A 218 -3.84 -17.26 -6.31
N MET A 219 -3.91 -17.28 -4.98
CA MET A 219 -4.59 -16.26 -4.18
C MET A 219 -3.82 -14.94 -4.12
N LEU A 220 -2.48 -14.98 -4.03
CA LEU A 220 -1.63 -13.79 -4.16
C LEU A 220 -1.72 -13.21 -5.59
N LEU A 221 -1.73 -14.05 -6.63
CA LEU A 221 -1.92 -13.59 -8.00
C LEU A 221 -3.30 -12.96 -8.22
N ALA A 222 -4.36 -13.54 -7.64
CA ALA A 222 -5.69 -12.94 -7.65
C ALA A 222 -5.71 -11.58 -6.95
N GLY A 223 -5.00 -11.43 -5.84
CA GLY A 223 -4.83 -10.14 -5.15
C GLY A 223 -4.07 -9.11 -5.99
N LEU A 224 -3.01 -9.52 -6.70
CA LEU A 224 -2.29 -8.64 -7.63
C LEU A 224 -3.22 -8.18 -8.77
N ALA A 225 -3.96 -9.12 -9.36
CA ALA A 225 -4.93 -8.80 -10.42
C ALA A 225 -6.04 -7.87 -9.91
N PHE A 226 -6.51 -8.07 -8.68
CA PHE A 226 -7.47 -7.18 -8.02
C PHE A 226 -6.92 -5.75 -7.89
N HIS A 227 -5.69 -5.57 -7.37
CA HIS A 227 -5.11 -4.23 -7.25
C HIS A 227 -4.74 -3.60 -8.60
N ALA A 228 -4.36 -4.39 -9.59
CA ALA A 228 -4.19 -3.92 -10.96
C ALA A 228 -5.52 -3.43 -11.56
N ALA A 229 -6.63 -4.15 -11.31
CA ALA A 229 -7.96 -3.70 -11.70
C ALA A 229 -8.38 -2.42 -10.95
N CYS A 230 -8.07 -2.29 -9.65
CA CYS A 230 -8.28 -1.04 -8.92
C CYS A 230 -7.48 0.12 -9.52
N ALA A 231 -6.20 -0.08 -9.86
CA ALA A 231 -5.41 0.97 -10.49
C ALA A 231 -6.00 1.37 -11.87
N ALA A 232 -6.31 0.38 -12.71
CA ALA A 232 -6.80 0.62 -14.07
C ALA A 232 -8.22 1.21 -14.13
N LEU A 233 -9.11 0.77 -13.25
CA LEU A 233 -10.54 1.11 -13.31
C LEU A 233 -10.95 2.21 -12.34
N MET A 234 -10.18 2.40 -11.26
CA MET A 234 -10.50 3.33 -10.16
C MET A 234 -9.41 4.41 -9.96
N GLY A 235 -8.33 4.40 -10.75
CA GLY A 235 -7.22 5.35 -10.59
C GLY A 235 -6.43 5.17 -9.30
N LEU A 236 -6.59 4.04 -8.61
CA LEU A 236 -5.94 3.74 -7.33
C LEU A 236 -4.51 3.21 -7.53
N ASN A 237 -3.64 4.00 -8.17
CA ASN A 237 -2.29 3.61 -8.55
C ASN A 237 -1.42 3.17 -7.36
N SER A 238 -1.57 3.83 -6.21
CA SER A 238 -0.82 3.53 -4.98
C SER A 238 -1.08 2.10 -4.48
N PHE A 239 -2.30 1.58 -4.66
CA PHE A 239 -2.69 0.24 -4.21
C PHE A 239 -1.96 -0.87 -4.96
N LEU A 240 -1.65 -0.67 -6.24
CA LEU A 240 -0.89 -1.63 -7.06
C LEU A 240 0.51 -1.89 -6.52
N TRP A 241 1.10 -0.90 -5.85
CA TRP A 241 2.43 -1.02 -5.28
C TRP A 241 2.38 -1.45 -3.81
N ALA A 242 1.54 -0.79 -3.01
CA ALA A 242 1.55 -0.95 -1.56
C ALA A 242 1.11 -2.34 -1.08
N PHE A 243 0.07 -2.92 -1.67
CA PHE A 243 -0.45 -4.21 -1.23
C PHE A 243 0.35 -5.39 -1.78
N PRO A 244 0.61 -5.50 -3.10
CA PRO A 244 1.47 -6.55 -3.64
C PRO A 244 2.89 -6.55 -3.08
N ALA A 245 3.42 -5.41 -2.62
CA ALA A 245 4.69 -5.36 -1.90
C ALA A 245 4.71 -6.26 -0.65
N THR A 246 3.56 -6.53 -0.03
CA THR A 246 3.49 -7.41 1.14
C THR A 246 3.57 -8.90 0.80
N TYR A 247 3.37 -9.29 -0.47
CA TYR A 247 3.19 -10.69 -0.86
C TYR A 247 4.43 -11.58 -0.65
N PRO A 248 5.67 -11.11 -0.88
CA PRO A 248 6.85 -11.86 -0.48
C PRO A 248 6.85 -12.18 1.03
N CYS A 249 6.42 -11.23 1.87
CA CYS A 249 6.33 -11.44 3.31
C CYS A 249 5.22 -12.44 3.66
N VAL A 250 4.04 -12.32 3.04
CA VAL A 250 2.92 -13.27 3.20
C VAL A 250 3.35 -14.68 2.78
N TRP A 251 4.08 -14.82 1.67
CA TRP A 251 4.57 -16.10 1.17
C TRP A 251 5.51 -16.79 2.16
N VAL A 252 6.50 -16.05 2.68
CA VAL A 252 7.45 -16.57 3.66
C VAL A 252 6.75 -16.91 4.97
N ALA A 253 5.85 -16.06 5.45
CA ALA A 253 5.07 -16.31 6.67
C ALA A 253 4.18 -17.56 6.53
N ALA A 254 3.52 -17.74 5.38
CA ALA A 254 2.71 -18.92 5.11
C ALA A 254 3.55 -20.20 5.08
N GLY A 255 4.79 -20.14 4.58
CA GLY A 255 5.74 -21.25 4.64
C GLY A 255 6.04 -21.67 6.07
N PHE A 256 6.27 -20.70 6.95
CA PHE A 256 6.50 -20.95 8.38
C PHE A 256 5.26 -21.57 9.07
N VAL A 257 4.07 -21.00 8.85
CA VAL A 257 2.81 -21.51 9.45
C VAL A 257 2.54 -22.95 9.03
N ARG A 258 2.72 -23.30 7.75
CA ARG A 258 2.53 -24.67 7.27
C ARG A 258 3.55 -25.64 7.87
N GLY A 259 4.80 -25.21 8.05
CA GLY A 259 5.83 -26.02 8.69
C GLY A 259 5.47 -26.41 10.12
N LEU A 260 4.85 -25.49 10.89
CA LEU A 260 4.34 -25.77 12.24
C LEU A 260 3.16 -26.74 12.26
N ALA A 261 2.34 -26.77 11.20
CA ALA A 261 1.19 -27.66 11.12
C ALA A 261 1.54 -29.09 10.68
N SER A 262 2.73 -29.28 10.10
CA SER A 262 3.22 -30.57 9.60
C SER A 262 4.20 -31.29 10.54
N GLY A 263 4.63 -30.64 11.63
CA GLY A 263 5.55 -31.19 12.63
C GLY A 263 4.83 -31.53 13.92
#